data_AF-A0A2J8G1U6-F1
#
_entry.id   AF-A0A2J8G1U6-F1
#
_cell.length_a   1.000
_cell.length_b   1.000
_cell.length_c   1.000
_cell.angle_alpha   90.00
_cell.angle_beta   90.00
_cell.angle_gamma   90.00
#
_symmetry.space_group_name_H-M   'P 1'
#
loop_
_entity.id
_entity.type
_entity.pdbx_description
1 polymer ?
#
loop_
_entity_poly.entity_id
_entity_poly.type
_entity_poly.pdbx_seq_one_letter_code
_entity_poly.pdbx_strand_id
1 'polypeptide(L)'
;MDTRHVPTGQNHDDGPSPRRLAAVLLVAGVVLSFAAGALHPEGANANDHAAAFAEYARSDLWIGVHLGQLVGMAALIAGLLVLGSVAGAVPGRASSLRRS
;
A
#
# COMPACT_ATOMS: atom_id res chain seq x y z
N MET A 1 -40.36 -6.28 38.19
CA MET A 1 -40.52 -6.28 36.71
C MET A 1 -39.16 -5.87 36.16
N ASP A 2 -38.45 -6.85 35.61
CA ASP A 2 -37.01 -6.90 35.37
C ASP A 2 -36.64 -6.22 34.05
N THR A 3 -35.80 -5.18 34.09
CA THR A 3 -35.26 -4.51 32.90
C THR A 3 -34.13 -5.35 32.33
N ARG A 4 -34.49 -6.28 31.44
CA ARG A 4 -33.50 -7.07 30.71
C ARG A 4 -32.62 -6.14 29.89
N HIS A 5 -31.38 -6.02 30.33
CA HIS A 5 -30.27 -5.49 29.57
C HIS A 5 -30.17 -6.31 28.28
N VAL A 6 -30.53 -5.71 27.15
CA VAL A 6 -30.23 -6.28 25.83
C VAL A 6 -28.72 -6.15 25.64
N PRO A 7 -27.96 -7.24 25.51
CA PRO A 7 -26.57 -7.15 25.08
C PRO A 7 -26.63 -6.85 23.58
N THR A 8 -26.33 -5.61 23.20
CA THR A 8 -25.98 -5.31 21.82
C THR A 8 -24.70 -6.08 21.52
N GLY A 9 -24.85 -7.25 20.88
CA GLY A 9 -23.74 -7.97 20.28
C GLY A 9 -23.09 -7.07 19.25
N GLN A 10 -22.09 -6.30 19.67
CA GLN A 10 -21.15 -5.67 18.76
C GLN A 10 -20.27 -6.80 18.26
N ASN A 11 -20.70 -7.42 17.16
CA ASN A 11 -19.84 -8.24 16.34
C ASN A 11 -18.61 -7.36 16.04
N HIS A 12 -17.49 -7.67 16.67
CA HIS A 12 -16.24 -7.03 16.33
C HIS A 12 -15.91 -7.53 14.93
N ASP A 13 -16.00 -6.64 13.95
CA ASP A 13 -15.42 -6.88 12.65
C ASP A 13 -13.90 -6.98 12.87
N ASP A 14 -13.39 -8.18 13.14
CA ASP A 14 -11.98 -8.45 13.49
C ASP A 14 -11.00 -8.27 12.29
N GLY A 15 -11.44 -7.55 11.26
CA GLY A 15 -10.61 -7.13 10.13
C GLY A 15 -9.88 -5.81 10.43
N PRO A 16 -8.67 -5.57 9.87
CA PRO A 16 -8.01 -4.28 10.00
C PRO A 16 -8.93 -3.17 9.49
N SER A 17 -9.14 -2.13 10.30
CA SER A 17 -9.86 -0.93 9.82
C SER A 17 -9.20 -0.41 8.54
N PRO A 18 -9.94 0.14 7.57
CA PRO A 18 -9.38 0.54 6.28
C PRO A 18 -8.17 1.49 6.40
N ARG A 19 -8.16 2.36 7.42
CA ARG A 19 -7.01 3.24 7.72
C ARG A 19 -5.79 2.45 8.20
N ARG A 20 -5.99 1.44 9.04
CA ARG A 20 -4.93 0.53 9.48
C ARG A 20 -4.40 -0.30 8.32
N LEU A 21 -5.28 -0.80 7.45
CA LEU A 21 -4.90 -1.51 6.23
C LEU A 21 -4.05 -0.61 5.31
N ALA A 22 -4.49 0.63 5.07
CA ALA A 22 -3.72 1.60 4.29
C ALA A 22 -2.33 1.85 4.88
N ALA A 23 -2.25 2.10 6.19
CA ALA A 23 -0.98 2.33 6.88
C ALA A 23 -0.02 1.12 6.74
N VAL A 24 -0.53 -0.10 6.93
CA VAL A 24 0.25 -1.33 6.76
C VAL A 24 0.76 -1.48 5.33
N LEU A 25 -0.11 -1.30 4.33
CA LEU A 25 0.25 -1.41 2.92
C LEU A 25 1.32 -0.38 2.50
N LEU A 26 1.18 0.86 2.98
CA LEU A 26 2.13 1.93 2.72
C LEU A 26 3.50 1.62 3.34
N VAL A 27 3.55 1.28 4.62
CA VAL A 27 4.82 1.00 5.29
C VAL A 27 5.46 -0.27 4.75
N ALA A 28 4.70 -1.35 4.60
CA ALA A 28 5.20 -2.62 4.07
C ALA A 28 5.69 -2.47 2.63
N GLY A 29 4.99 -1.71 1.79
CA GLY A 29 5.39 -1.46 0.41
C GLY A 29 6.73 -0.71 0.30
N VAL A 30 6.95 0.32 1.14
CA VAL A 30 8.25 1.01 1.19
C VAL A 30 9.34 0.04 1.67
N VAL A 31 9.13 -0.61 2.80
CA VAL A 31 10.13 -1.50 3.42
C VAL A 31 10.51 -2.63 2.46
N LEU A 32 9.55 -3.26 1.79
CA LEU A 32 9.81 -4.34 0.84
C LEU A 32 10.63 -3.85 -0.35
N SER A 33 10.30 -2.68 -0.92
CA SER A 33 11.06 -2.11 -2.05
C SER A 33 12.51 -1.80 -1.68
N PHE A 34 12.75 -1.24 -0.49
CA PHE A 34 14.10 -0.97 0.00
C PHE A 34 14.87 -2.24 0.32
N ALA A 35 14.23 -3.21 0.99
CA ALA A 35 14.85 -4.49 1.32
C ALA A 35 15.23 -5.26 0.05
N ALA A 36 14.37 -5.26 -0.97
CA ALA A 36 14.67 -5.86 -2.26
C ALA A 36 15.84 -5.16 -2.97
N GLY A 37 15.86 -3.82 -2.96
CA GLY A 37 16.97 -3.04 -3.52
C GLY A 37 18.30 -3.30 -2.84
N ALA A 38 18.32 -3.48 -1.51
CA ALA A 38 19.54 -3.78 -0.75
C ALA A 38 20.18 -5.13 -1.10
N LEU A 39 19.41 -6.05 -1.70
CA LEU A 39 19.92 -7.34 -2.18
C LEU A 39 20.57 -7.24 -3.57
N HIS A 40 20.47 -6.09 -4.24
CA HIS A 40 21.13 -5.83 -5.51
C HIS A 40 22.40 -5.01 -5.28
N PRO A 41 23.59 -5.51 -5.64
CA PRO A 41 24.76 -4.66 -5.68
C PRO A 41 24.54 -3.59 -6.75
N GLU A 42 24.52 -2.31 -6.35
CA GLU A 42 24.46 -1.19 -7.29
C GLU A 42 25.76 -1.16 -8.12
N GLY A 43 25.69 -1.66 -9.36
CA GLY A 43 26.86 -1.75 -10.26
C GLY A 43 26.82 -0.69 -11.35
N ALA A 44 25.93 -0.86 -12.34
CA ALA A 44 25.78 0.05 -13.47
C ALA A 44 24.83 1.21 -13.16
N ASN A 45 25.10 2.37 -13.79
CA ASN A 45 24.14 3.47 -13.81
C ASN A 45 22.83 2.97 -14.48
N ALA A 46 21.70 3.08 -13.79
CA ALA A 46 20.40 2.64 -14.30
C ALA A 46 19.98 3.32 -15.62
N ASN A 47 20.54 4.50 -15.92
CA ASN A 47 20.30 5.24 -17.17
C ASN A 47 21.31 4.88 -18.28
N ASP A 48 22.35 4.09 -17.99
CA ASP A 48 23.17 3.45 -19.02
C ASP A 48 22.56 2.08 -19.32
N HIS A 49 21.67 2.06 -20.32
CA HIS A 49 20.93 0.86 -20.67
C HIS A 49 21.84 -0.29 -21.10
N ALA A 50 22.94 -0.02 -21.81
CA ALA A 50 23.84 -1.07 -22.27
C ALA A 50 24.55 -1.75 -21.09
N ALA A 51 25.07 -0.94 -20.16
CA ALA A 51 25.71 -1.45 -18.95
C ALA A 51 24.71 -2.19 -18.04
N ALA A 52 23.50 -1.64 -17.86
CA ALA A 52 22.45 -2.26 -17.06
C ALA A 52 22.02 -3.62 -17.63
N PHE A 53 21.79 -3.74 -18.94
CA PHE A 53 21.43 -5.03 -19.55
C PHE A 53 22.54 -6.06 -19.46
N ALA A 54 23.81 -5.65 -19.57
CA ALA A 54 24.95 -6.54 -19.40
C ALA A 54 25.11 -7.03 -17.95
N GLU A 55 24.66 -6.26 -16.97
CA GLU A 55 24.57 -6.68 -15.57
C GLU A 55 23.41 -7.64 -15.33
N TYR A 56 22.25 -7.40 -15.94
CA TYR A 56 21.09 -8.29 -15.86
C TYR A 56 21.41 -9.68 -16.42
N ALA A 57 22.12 -9.73 -17.55
CA ALA A 57 22.52 -10.99 -18.18
C ALA A 57 23.49 -11.84 -17.33
N ARG A 58 24.12 -11.25 -16.30
CA ARG A 58 25.10 -11.91 -15.43
C ARG A 58 24.59 -12.13 -14.00
N SER A 59 23.35 -11.75 -13.70
CA SER A 59 22.84 -11.71 -12.31
C SER A 59 21.79 -12.79 -12.05
N ASP A 60 22.11 -13.72 -11.16
CA ASP A 60 21.20 -14.80 -10.73
C ASP A 60 20.00 -14.32 -9.90
N LEU A 61 20.13 -13.15 -9.25
CA LEU A 61 19.12 -12.61 -8.32
C LEU A 61 18.28 -11.47 -8.90
N TRP A 62 18.55 -11.05 -10.15
CA TRP A 62 17.95 -9.84 -10.72
C TRP A 62 16.42 -9.91 -10.74
N ILE A 63 15.86 -11.05 -11.16
CA ILE A 63 14.40 -11.26 -11.19
C ILE A 63 13.79 -11.12 -9.80
N GLY A 64 14.43 -11.69 -8.78
CA GLY A 64 13.93 -11.66 -7.40
C GLY A 64 13.88 -10.25 -6.83
N VAL A 65 14.95 -9.47 -7.03
CA VAL A 65 15.02 -8.05 -6.64
C VAL A 65 13.88 -7.26 -7.28
N HIS A 66 13.75 -7.34 -8.61
CA HIS A 66 12.79 -6.53 -9.35
C HIS A 66 11.34 -6.95 -9.08
N LEU A 67 11.10 -8.25 -8.88
CA LEU A 67 9.80 -8.73 -8.45
C LEU A 67 9.45 -8.24 -7.04
N GLY A 68 10.42 -8.22 -6.12
CA GLY A 68 10.24 -7.66 -4.78
C GLY A 68 9.88 -6.17 -4.84
N GLN A 69 10.57 -5.38 -5.65
CA GLN A 69 10.25 -3.97 -5.88
C GLN A 69 8.90 -3.77 -6.56
N LEU A 70 8.52 -4.63 -7.52
CA LEU A 70 7.22 -4.59 -8.16
C LEU A 70 6.10 -4.84 -7.15
N VAL A 71 6.23 -5.87 -6.31
CA VAL A 71 5.26 -6.18 -5.24
C VAL A 71 5.21 -5.05 -4.20
N GLY A 72 6.36 -4.50 -3.81
CA GLY A 72 6.44 -3.35 -2.91
C GLY A 72 5.71 -2.13 -3.46
N MET A 73 5.94 -1.79 -4.73
CA MET A 73 5.23 -0.69 -5.41
C MET A 73 3.74 -0.95 -5.54
N ALA A 74 3.33 -2.18 -5.87
CA ALA A 74 1.91 -2.55 -5.93
C ALA A 74 1.23 -2.37 -4.56
N ALA A 75 1.89 -2.77 -3.47
CA ALA A 75 1.40 -2.56 -2.11
C ALA A 75 1.28 -1.07 -1.76
N LEU A 76 2.26 -0.23 -2.15
CA LEU A 76 2.19 1.22 -1.98
C LEU A 76 0.97 1.82 -2.69
N ILE A 77 0.78 1.47 -3.97
CA ILE A 77 -0.37 1.94 -4.75
C ILE A 77 -1.68 1.50 -4.11
N ALA A 78 -1.80 0.23 -3.71
CA ALA A 78 -2.97 -0.28 -3.00
C ALA A 78 -3.23 0.50 -1.70
N GLY A 79 -2.18 0.79 -0.91
CA GLY A 79 -2.28 1.59 0.30
C GLY A 79 -2.81 3.01 0.05
N LEU A 80 -2.34 3.67 -1.01
CA LEU A 80 -2.83 4.99 -1.43
C LEU A 80 -4.30 4.95 -1.88
N LEU A 81 -4.70 3.93 -2.63
CA LEU A 81 -6.08 3.75 -3.07
C LEU A 81 -7.03 3.52 -1.87
N VAL A 82 -6.63 2.68 -0.91
CA VAL A 82 -7.40 2.45 0.32
C VAL A 82 -7.46 3.72 1.18
N LEU A 83 -6.36 4.47 1.27
CA LEU A 83 -6.36 5.74 2.00
C LEU A 83 -7.29 6.77 1.35
N GLY A 84 -7.24 6.89 0.02
CA GLY A 84 -8.08 7.81 -0.75
C GLY A 84 -9.57 7.52 -0.61
N SER A 85 -9.96 6.23 -0.57
CA SER A 85 -11.37 5.84 -0.43
C SER A 85 -11.99 6.26 0.91
N VAL A 86 -11.20 6.33 1.98
CA VAL A 86 -11.67 6.78 3.30
C VAL A 86 -11.39 8.26 3.59
N ALA A 87 -10.45 8.88 2.90
CA ALA A 87 -10.15 10.31 3.02
C ALA A 87 -11.16 11.18 2.28
N GLY A 88 -11.76 10.70 1.17
CA GLY A 88 -12.80 11.40 0.41
C GLY A 88 -14.16 11.50 1.10
N ALA A 89 -14.35 10.84 2.25
CA ALA A 89 -15.60 10.83 3.01
C ALA A 89 -15.84 12.09 3.87
N VAL A 90 -15.23 13.23 3.53
CA VAL A 90 -15.56 14.52 4.16
C VAL A 90 -17.00 14.90 3.76
N PRO A 91 -17.96 15.03 4.70
CA PRO A 91 -19.30 15.52 4.40
C PRO A 91 -19.20 17.02 4.10
N GLY A 92 -18.91 17.37 2.84
CA GLY A 92 -18.61 18.76 2.47
C GLY A 92 -19.03 19.15 1.05
N ARG A 93 -19.90 18.38 0.40
CA ARG A 93 -20.40 18.72 -0.95
C ARG A 93 -21.91 18.52 -1.15
N ALA A 94 -22.69 18.56 -0.06
CA ALA A 94 -24.14 18.37 -0.09
C ALA A 94 -24.97 19.62 0.30
N SER A 95 -24.39 20.83 0.29
CA SER A 95 -25.11 22.03 0.72
C SER A 95 -24.80 23.26 -0.12
N SER A 96 -25.17 23.25 -1.41
CA SER A 96 -25.30 24.53 -2.15
C SER A 96 -26.36 24.57 -3.26
N LEU A 97 -27.23 23.56 -3.42
CA LEU A 97 -28.30 23.58 -4.43
C LEU A 97 -29.70 23.51 -3.82
N ARG A 98 -29.98 24.37 -2.82
CA ARG A 98 -31.35 24.67 -2.41
C ARG A 98 -31.52 26.10 -1.92
N ARG A 99 -31.31 27.08 -2.81
CA ARG A 99 -32.04 28.36 -2.81
C ARG A 99 -31.66 29.21 -4.03
N SER A 100 -32.55 29.24 -5.00
CA SER A 100 -32.97 30.43 -5.75
C SER A 100 -34.17 30.02 -6.59
#